data_AF-I8T8P9-F1
#
_entry.id   AF-I8T8P9-F1
#
_cell.length_a   1.000
_cell.length_b   1.000
_cell.length_c   1.000
_cell.angle_alpha   90.00
_cell.angle_beta   90.00
_cell.angle_gamma   90.00
#
_symmetry.space_group_name_H-M   'P 1'
#
loop_
_entity.id
_entity.type
_entity.pdbx_description
1 polymer ?
#
loop_
_entity_poly.entity_id
_entity_poly.type
_entity_poly.pdbx_seq_one_letter_code
_entity_poly.pdbx_strand_id
1 'polypeptide(L)'
;MSVGHIYHYFPAKEALIAAIVETKLGEFFMKMAEAARDSSLLEALTAHHEGPENEARRRERALFLEILAEGERNPQIAELMRKANDSMLDRQRQIVRALEPAASKLPEAELNRRLEMFNALQKAVHLLPRTAEGCSTYERVVEPMIRSLLQFDSDFFQPKS
;
A
#
# COMPACT_ATOMS: atom_id res chain seq x y z
N MET A 1 -5.88 31.62 3.82
CA MET A 1 -4.72 31.55 2.90
C MET A 1 -5.19 32.01 1.52
N SER A 2 -4.38 32.80 0.80
CA SER A 2 -4.71 33.19 -0.59
C SER A 2 -4.11 32.19 -1.58
N VAL A 3 -4.69 32.10 -2.78
CA VAL A 3 -4.17 31.26 -3.89
C VAL A 3 -2.70 31.61 -4.20
N GLY A 4 -2.34 32.89 -4.16
CA GLY A 4 -0.95 33.33 -4.35
C GLY A 4 0.03 32.82 -3.28
N HIS A 5 -0.44 32.59 -2.06
CA HIS A 5 0.40 32.03 -0.99
C HIS A 5 0.71 30.54 -1.22
N ILE A 6 -0.18 29.80 -1.89
CA ILE A 6 0.04 28.39 -2.24
C ILE A 6 1.05 28.26 -3.37
N TYR A 7 0.98 29.11 -4.39
CA TYR A 7 1.92 29.10 -5.52
C TYR A 7 3.36 29.45 -5.14
N HIS A 8 3.56 30.09 -3.99
CA HIS A 8 4.90 30.31 -3.44
C HIS A 8 5.58 28.99 -3.03
N TYR A 9 4.81 28.04 -2.50
CA TYR A 9 5.32 26.73 -2.06
C TYR A 9 5.21 25.66 -3.15
N PHE A 10 4.16 25.73 -3.97
CA PHE A 10 3.88 24.75 -5.02
C PHE A 10 3.75 25.46 -6.36
N PRO A 11 4.78 25.43 -7.23
CA PRO A 11 4.77 26.17 -8.49
C PRO A 11 3.67 25.71 -9.45
N ALA A 12 3.16 24.48 -9.28
CA ALA A 12 2.08 23.90 -10.07
C ALA A 12 1.24 22.92 -9.23
N LYS A 13 0.08 22.53 -9.75
CA LYS A 13 -0.81 21.53 -9.12
C LYS A 13 -0.08 20.19 -8.92
N GLU A 14 0.77 19.82 -9.86
CA GLU A 14 1.57 18.60 -9.85
C GLU A 14 2.55 18.58 -8.67
N ALA A 15 3.14 19.72 -8.32
CA ALA A 15 4.02 19.83 -7.17
C ALA A 15 3.26 19.61 -5.84
N LEU A 16 2.02 20.10 -5.75
CA LEU A 16 1.16 19.85 -4.59
C LEU A 16 0.78 18.37 -4.50
N ILE A 17 0.40 17.74 -5.62
CA ILE A 17 0.08 16.29 -5.66
C ILE A 17 1.32 15.47 -5.27
N ALA A 18 2.50 15.82 -5.79
CA ALA A 18 3.75 15.15 -5.43
C ALA A 18 4.00 15.19 -3.93
N ALA A 19 3.90 16.37 -3.31
CA ALA A 19 4.08 16.51 -1.86
C ALA A 19 3.06 15.70 -1.05
N ILE A 20 1.80 15.62 -1.51
CA ILE A 20 0.77 14.77 -0.89
C ILE A 20 1.16 13.30 -0.96
N VAL A 21 1.55 12.80 -2.13
CA VAL A 21 1.94 11.40 -2.35
C VAL A 21 3.17 11.05 -1.51
N GLU A 22 4.19 11.90 -1.51
CA GLU A 22 5.43 11.71 -0.75
C GLU A 22 5.16 11.67 0.76
N THR A 23 4.33 12.59 1.26
CA THR A 23 3.92 12.62 2.67
C THR A 23 3.21 11.31 3.06
N LYS A 24 2.27 10.87 2.24
CA LYS A 24 1.50 9.63 2.47
C LYS A 24 2.38 8.38 2.46
N LEU A 25 3.31 8.33 1.51
CA LEU A 25 4.26 7.22 1.43
C LEU A 25 5.17 7.18 2.66
N GLY A 26 5.63 8.34 3.13
CA GLY A 26 6.39 8.47 4.38
C GLY A 26 5.60 7.99 5.60
N GLU A 27 4.34 8.39 5.74
CA GLU A 27 3.44 7.90 6.80
C GLU A 27 3.29 6.38 6.79
N PHE A 28 3.11 5.78 5.60
CA PHE A 28 3.02 4.33 5.47
C PHE A 28 4.33 3.64 5.85
N PHE A 29 5.47 4.18 5.42
CA PHE A 29 6.78 3.61 5.75
C PHE A 29 7.06 3.64 7.24
N MET A 30 6.72 4.74 7.92
CA MET A 30 6.85 4.86 9.37
C MET A 30 6.01 3.81 10.08
N LYS A 31 4.71 3.69 9.74
CA LYS A 31 3.81 2.70 10.36
C LYS A 31 4.27 1.26 10.14
N MET A 32 4.68 0.92 8.92
CA MET A 32 5.22 -0.41 8.63
C MET A 32 6.52 -0.68 9.41
N ALA A 33 7.39 0.32 9.53
CA ALA A 33 8.65 0.20 10.28
C ALA A 33 8.42 -0.03 11.78
N GLU A 34 7.43 0.66 12.34
CA GLU A 34 7.06 0.56 13.75
C GLU A 34 6.46 -0.81 14.05
N ALA A 35 5.47 -1.24 13.25
CA ALA A 35 4.86 -2.55 13.39
C ALA A 35 5.84 -3.71 13.13
N ALA A 36 6.82 -3.54 12.23
CA ALA A 36 7.84 -4.55 11.98
C ALA A 36 8.78 -4.82 13.18
N ARG A 37 8.75 -4.02 14.25
CA ARG A 37 9.61 -4.26 15.44
C ARG A 37 9.08 -5.37 16.32
N ASP A 38 7.77 -5.38 16.56
CA ASP A 38 7.14 -6.16 17.63
C ASP A 38 5.92 -6.97 17.16
N SER A 39 5.69 -7.06 15.84
CA SER A 39 4.49 -7.69 15.27
C SER A 39 4.84 -8.68 14.15
N SER A 40 3.85 -9.49 13.78
CA SER A 40 3.97 -10.43 12.66
C SER A 40 4.16 -9.70 11.33
N LEU A 41 4.68 -10.41 10.31
CA LEU A 41 4.83 -9.83 8.97
C LEU A 41 3.51 -9.26 8.43
N LEU A 42 2.40 -9.98 8.63
CA LEU A 42 1.09 -9.50 8.18
C LEU A 42 0.76 -8.16 8.83
N GLU A 43 0.83 -8.08 10.16
CA GLU A 43 0.54 -6.86 10.91
C GLU A 43 1.45 -5.72 10.45
N ALA A 44 2.74 -5.99 10.26
CA ALA A 44 3.69 -5.02 9.74
C ALA A 44 3.28 -4.46 8.38
N LEU A 45 2.84 -5.30 7.44
CA LEU A 45 2.44 -4.88 6.10
C LEU A 45 1.03 -4.24 6.06
N THR A 46 0.15 -4.58 7.01
CA THR A 46 -1.24 -4.08 7.06
C THR A 46 -1.48 -2.96 8.07
N ALA A 47 -0.45 -2.51 8.82
CA ALA A 47 -0.55 -1.54 9.92
C ALA A 47 -1.27 -0.21 9.58
N HIS A 48 -1.37 0.15 8.30
CA HIS A 48 -2.05 1.37 7.86
C HIS A 48 -3.58 1.20 7.69
N HIS A 49 -4.09 -0.04 7.69
CA HIS A 49 -5.48 -0.37 7.37
C HIS A 49 -6.41 -0.59 8.58
N GLU A 50 -6.02 -0.16 9.79
CA GLU A 50 -6.77 -0.50 11.00
C GLU A 50 -7.98 0.40 11.30
N GLY A 51 -9.08 -0.21 11.73
CA GLY A 51 -10.26 0.49 12.25
C GLY A 51 -11.40 0.73 11.26
N PRO A 52 -12.57 1.14 11.78
CA PRO A 52 -13.77 1.38 10.99
C PRO A 52 -13.65 2.66 10.15
N GLU A 53 -14.57 2.77 9.19
CA GLU A 53 -14.75 3.99 8.40
C GLU A 53 -14.96 5.23 9.30
N ASN A 54 -14.22 6.30 9.04
CA ASN A 54 -14.44 7.61 9.64
C ASN A 54 -14.28 8.71 8.59
N GLU A 55 -14.59 9.95 8.95
CA GLU A 55 -14.53 11.06 8.00
C GLU A 55 -13.13 11.29 7.41
N ALA A 56 -12.07 11.14 8.22
CA ALA A 56 -10.69 11.27 7.75
C ALA A 56 -10.34 10.21 6.70
N ARG A 57 -10.67 8.93 6.96
CA ARG A 57 -10.48 7.82 6.01
C ARG A 57 -11.28 8.03 4.74
N ARG A 58 -12.51 8.55 4.84
CA ARG A 58 -13.33 8.89 3.67
C ARG A 58 -12.66 9.93 2.78
N ARG A 59 -12.17 11.01 3.38
CA ARG A 59 -11.46 12.09 2.66
C ARG A 59 -10.16 11.57 2.04
N GLU A 60 -9.41 10.73 2.75
CA GLU A 60 -8.19 10.10 2.24
C GLU A 60 -8.47 9.21 1.03
N ARG A 61 -9.51 8.36 1.08
CA ARG A 61 -9.93 7.56 -0.08
C ARG A 61 -10.34 8.42 -1.27
N ALA A 62 -11.13 9.47 -1.03
CA ALA A 62 -11.57 10.38 -2.08
C ALA A 62 -10.37 11.04 -2.76
N LEU A 63 -9.41 11.54 -1.97
CA LEU A 63 -8.17 12.13 -2.49
C LEU A 63 -7.34 11.10 -3.28
N PHE A 64 -7.24 9.87 -2.80
CA PHE A 64 -6.54 8.80 -3.51
C PHE A 64 -7.19 8.52 -4.88
N LEU A 65 -8.52 8.44 -4.95
CA LEU A 65 -9.26 8.28 -6.20
C LEU A 65 -9.05 9.45 -7.17
N GLU A 66 -9.04 10.68 -6.67
CA GLU A 66 -8.75 11.87 -7.48
C GLU A 66 -7.34 11.83 -8.08
N ILE A 67 -6.33 11.42 -7.30
CA ILE A 67 -4.95 11.28 -7.77
C ILE A 67 -4.84 10.18 -8.82
N LEU A 68 -5.49 9.03 -8.62
CA LEU A 68 -5.53 7.96 -9.62
C LEU A 68 -6.16 8.44 -10.94
N ALA A 69 -7.30 9.13 -10.85
CA ALA A 69 -7.97 9.68 -12.04
C ALA A 69 -7.12 10.75 -12.75
N GLU A 70 -6.35 11.55 -12.01
CA GLU A 70 -5.41 12.50 -12.61
C GLU A 70 -4.26 11.78 -13.32
N GLY A 71 -3.74 10.69 -12.76
CA GLY A 71 -2.69 9.87 -13.38
C GLY A 71 -3.06 9.36 -14.77
N GLU A 72 -4.32 8.98 -15.00
CA GLU A 72 -4.80 8.50 -16.30
C GLU A 72 -4.76 9.56 -17.41
N ARG A 73 -4.76 10.85 -17.06
CA ARG A 73 -4.74 11.97 -18.03
C ARG A 73 -3.48 12.82 -17.98
N ASN A 74 -2.66 12.67 -16.94
CA ASN A 74 -1.44 13.45 -16.72
C ASN A 74 -0.23 12.53 -16.58
N PRO A 75 0.64 12.43 -17.61
CA PRO A 75 1.81 11.55 -17.60
C PRO A 75 2.78 11.82 -16.44
N GLN A 76 2.86 13.07 -15.95
CA GLN A 76 3.72 13.40 -14.81
C GLN A 76 3.21 12.76 -13.52
N ILE A 77 1.88 12.77 -13.31
CA ILE A 77 1.26 12.11 -12.16
C ILE A 77 1.31 10.59 -12.29
N ALA A 78 1.15 10.04 -13.50
CA ALA A 78 1.32 8.61 -13.73
C ALA A 78 2.74 8.14 -13.32
N GLU A 79 3.77 8.88 -13.73
CA GLU A 79 5.15 8.55 -13.40
C GLU A 79 5.45 8.70 -11.90
N LEU A 80 4.89 9.73 -11.25
CA LEU A 80 4.94 9.88 -9.79
C LEU A 80 4.35 8.65 -9.08
N MET A 81 3.18 8.20 -9.49
CA MET A 81 2.50 7.04 -8.89
C MET A 81 3.28 5.75 -9.12
N ARG A 82 3.90 5.59 -10.30
CA ARG A 82 4.79 4.46 -10.61
C ARG A 82 5.98 4.42 -9.65
N LYS A 83 6.67 5.55 -9.47
CA LYS A 83 7.81 5.66 -8.52
C LYS A 83 7.41 5.42 -7.07
N ALA A 84 6.22 5.88 -6.67
CA ALA A 84 5.69 5.62 -5.33
C ALA A 84 5.42 4.13 -5.11
N ASN A 85 4.90 3.43 -6.13
CA ASN A 85 4.67 2.00 -6.08
C ASN A 85 5.98 1.20 -6.03
N ASP A 86 7.00 1.59 -6.81
CA ASP A 86 8.34 0.98 -6.77
C ASP A 86 8.96 1.11 -5.37
N SER A 87 8.93 2.33 -4.82
CA SER A 87 9.39 2.60 -3.45
C SER A 87 8.68 1.75 -2.40
N MET A 88 7.36 1.58 -2.55
CA MET A 88 6.56 0.73 -1.66
C MET A 88 7.00 -0.73 -1.74
N LEU A 89 7.16 -1.27 -2.94
CA LEU A 89 7.62 -2.65 -3.15
C LEU A 89 9.01 -2.87 -2.55
N ASP A 90 9.94 -1.95 -2.74
CA ASP A 90 11.29 -2.05 -2.16
C ASP A 90 11.24 -2.07 -0.63
N ARG A 91 10.42 -1.21 -0.01
CA ARG A 91 10.25 -1.19 1.45
C ARG A 91 9.65 -2.49 1.97
N GLN A 92 8.62 -3.00 1.32
CA GLN A 92 7.97 -4.26 1.69
C GLN A 92 8.93 -5.44 1.53
N ARG A 93 9.74 -5.46 0.47
CA ARG A 93 10.77 -6.49 0.25
C ARG A 93 11.75 -6.53 1.42
N GLN A 94 12.21 -5.37 1.88
CA GLN A 94 13.11 -5.27 3.03
C GLN A 94 12.48 -5.83 4.30
N ILE A 95 11.21 -5.48 4.59
CA ILE A 95 10.48 -5.97 5.77
C ILE A 95 10.29 -7.49 5.70
N VAL A 96 9.83 -8.02 4.56
CA VAL A 96 9.65 -9.46 4.36
C VAL A 96 10.96 -10.21 4.59
N ARG A 97 12.07 -9.73 4.01
CA ARG A 97 13.38 -10.40 4.18
C ARG A 97 13.91 -10.31 5.61
N ALA A 98 13.55 -9.28 6.36
CA ALA A 98 13.94 -9.12 7.75
C ALA A 98 13.14 -10.02 8.69
N LEU A 99 11.83 -10.18 8.45
CA LEU A 99 10.92 -10.89 9.35
C LEU A 99 10.71 -12.36 9.00
N GLU A 100 10.90 -12.76 7.74
CA GLU A 100 10.65 -14.12 7.26
C GLU A 100 11.91 -14.76 6.67
N PRO A 101 12.68 -15.53 7.46
CA PRO A 101 13.88 -16.21 6.98
C PRO A 101 13.63 -17.15 5.80
N ALA A 102 12.43 -17.76 5.71
CA ALA A 102 12.04 -18.59 4.57
C ALA A 102 11.98 -17.79 3.26
N ALA A 103 11.62 -16.50 3.33
CA ALA A 103 11.59 -15.62 2.16
C ALA A 103 12.98 -15.40 1.56
N SER A 104 14.06 -15.56 2.34
CA SER A 104 15.46 -15.39 1.89
C SER A 104 15.82 -16.24 0.67
N LYS A 105 15.18 -17.40 0.51
CA LYS A 105 15.46 -18.34 -0.58
C LYS A 105 14.62 -18.11 -1.84
N LEU A 106 13.58 -17.28 -1.76
CA LEU A 106 12.76 -16.99 -2.93
C LEU A 106 13.51 -16.09 -3.92
N PRO A 107 13.40 -16.35 -5.23
CA PRO A 107 13.83 -15.42 -6.26
C PRO A 107 13.14 -14.06 -6.08
N GLU A 108 13.87 -12.98 -6.33
CA GLU A 108 13.33 -11.62 -6.16
C GLU A 108 12.09 -11.36 -7.03
N ALA A 109 12.11 -11.84 -8.28
CA ALA A 109 10.97 -11.73 -9.19
C ALA A 109 9.69 -12.40 -8.65
N GLU A 110 9.82 -13.51 -7.93
CA GLU A 110 8.67 -14.19 -7.33
C GLU A 110 8.14 -13.44 -6.11
N LEU A 111 9.04 -12.94 -5.26
CA LEU A 111 8.64 -12.08 -4.14
C LEU A 111 7.94 -10.81 -4.63
N ASN A 112 8.44 -10.18 -5.70
CA ASN A 112 7.82 -8.99 -6.28
C ASN A 112 6.39 -9.27 -6.77
N ARG A 113 6.16 -10.37 -7.50
CA ARG A 113 4.80 -10.74 -7.96
C ARG A 113 3.81 -10.93 -6.79
N ARG A 114 4.27 -11.58 -5.71
CA ARG A 114 3.43 -11.78 -4.51
C ARG A 114 3.10 -10.46 -3.83
N LEU A 115 4.09 -9.57 -3.70
CA LEU A 115 3.89 -8.24 -3.13
C LEU A 115 3.03 -7.34 -4.02
N GLU A 116 3.14 -7.45 -5.34
CA GLU A 116 2.25 -6.77 -6.29
C GLU A 116 0.80 -7.22 -6.12
N MET A 117 0.56 -8.53 -6.01
CA MET A 117 -0.79 -9.06 -5.78
C MET A 117 -1.33 -8.64 -4.41
N PHE A 118 -0.49 -8.68 -3.37
CA PHE A 118 -0.81 -8.14 -2.05
C PHE A 118 -1.25 -6.68 -2.14
N ASN A 119 -0.45 -5.84 -2.82
CA ASN A 119 -0.76 -4.42 -3.00
C ASN A 119 -2.03 -4.19 -3.81
N ALA A 120 -2.31 -5.02 -4.83
CA ALA A 120 -3.55 -4.95 -5.59
C ALA A 120 -4.78 -5.24 -4.72
N LEU A 121 -4.73 -6.30 -3.91
CA LEU A 121 -5.80 -6.64 -2.96
C LEU A 121 -5.96 -5.56 -1.89
N GLN A 122 -4.87 -5.05 -1.33
CA GLN A 122 -4.90 -3.95 -0.35
C GLN A 122 -5.50 -2.68 -0.95
N LYS A 123 -5.14 -2.29 -2.18
CA LYS A 123 -5.75 -1.16 -2.89
C LYS A 123 -7.25 -1.37 -3.09
N ALA A 124 -7.68 -2.58 -3.47
CA ALA A 124 -9.10 -2.88 -3.61
C ALA A 124 -9.85 -2.72 -2.28
N VAL A 125 -9.30 -3.25 -1.18
CA VAL A 125 -9.86 -3.05 0.17
C VAL A 125 -9.89 -1.57 0.54
N HIS A 126 -8.80 -0.84 0.26
CA HIS A 126 -8.69 0.58 0.55
C HIS A 126 -9.75 1.40 -0.17
N LEU A 127 -10.14 1.03 -1.40
CA LEU A 127 -11.13 1.77 -2.20
C LEU A 127 -12.58 1.47 -1.79
N LEU A 128 -12.83 0.37 -1.08
CA LEU A 128 -14.15 0.00 -0.62
C LEU A 128 -14.50 0.72 0.71
N PRO A 129 -15.74 1.19 0.91
CA PRO A 129 -16.17 1.73 2.19
C PRO A 129 -16.08 0.66 3.30
N ARG A 130 -15.51 1.01 4.46
CA ARG A 130 -15.44 0.10 5.62
C ARG A 130 -16.70 0.16 6.49
N THR A 131 -17.79 -0.39 5.98
CA THR A 131 -18.97 -0.69 6.81
C THR A 131 -18.65 -1.82 7.81
N ALA A 132 -19.49 -2.04 8.81
CA ALA A 132 -19.34 -3.17 9.74
C ALA A 132 -19.29 -4.52 8.99
N GLU A 133 -20.10 -4.69 7.94
CA GLU A 133 -20.08 -5.85 7.04
C GLU A 133 -18.80 -5.91 6.17
N GLY A 134 -18.26 -4.76 5.76
CA GLY A 134 -16.99 -4.68 5.04
C GLY A 134 -15.79 -5.13 5.90
N CYS A 135 -15.77 -4.75 7.18
CA CYS A 135 -14.74 -5.22 8.12
C CYS A 135 -14.80 -6.75 8.32
N SER A 136 -16.00 -7.30 8.51
CA SER A 136 -16.15 -8.76 8.67
C SER A 136 -15.81 -9.54 7.40
N THR A 137 -16.07 -8.97 6.22
CA THR A 137 -15.64 -9.55 4.93
C THR A 137 -14.11 -9.56 4.79
N TYR A 138 -13.44 -8.47 5.21
CA TYR A 138 -11.98 -8.41 5.21
C TYR A 138 -11.38 -9.52 6.07
N GLU A 139 -11.82 -9.64 7.32
CA GLU A 139 -11.32 -10.64 8.28
C GLU A 139 -11.58 -12.07 7.80
N ARG A 140 -12.77 -12.33 7.23
CA ARG A 140 -13.18 -13.69 6.84
C ARG A 140 -12.63 -14.17 5.51
N VAL A 141 -12.36 -13.26 4.57
CA VAL A 141 -12.03 -13.62 3.17
C VAL A 141 -10.68 -13.04 2.76
N VAL A 142 -10.48 -11.74 2.94
CA VAL A 142 -9.33 -11.04 2.38
C VAL A 142 -8.06 -11.33 3.18
N GLU A 143 -8.14 -11.34 4.51
CA GLU A 143 -6.99 -11.64 5.36
C GLU A 143 -6.42 -13.05 5.11
N PRO A 144 -7.22 -14.13 5.04
CA PRO A 144 -6.70 -15.45 4.64
C PRO A 144 -6.02 -15.45 3.26
N MET A 145 -6.57 -14.75 2.27
CA MET A 145 -5.95 -14.65 0.94
C MET A 145 -4.59 -13.93 1.00
N ILE A 146 -4.50 -12.85 1.77
CA ILE A 146 -3.25 -12.13 1.99
C ILE A 146 -2.23 -13.00 2.72
N ARG A 147 -2.66 -13.69 3.79
CA ARG A 147 -1.78 -14.60 4.54
C ARG A 147 -1.19 -15.66 3.61
N SER A 148 -2.01 -16.23 2.72
CA SER A 148 -1.57 -17.17 1.69
C SER A 148 -0.52 -16.58 0.74
N LEU A 149 -0.64 -15.32 0.30
CA LEU A 149 0.37 -14.65 -0.53
C LEU A 149 1.70 -14.45 0.21
N LEU A 150 1.66 -14.36 1.53
CA LEU A 150 2.80 -14.17 2.41
C LEU A 150 3.31 -15.49 3.03
N GLN A 151 2.82 -16.65 2.58
CA GLN A 151 3.39 -17.94 2.95
C GLN A 151 4.57 -18.27 2.04
N PHE A 152 5.76 -18.42 2.62
CA PHE A 152 7.01 -18.62 1.88
C PHE A 152 7.51 -20.06 1.83
N ASP A 153 6.66 -21.02 2.23
CA ASP A 153 6.95 -22.44 2.10
C ASP A 153 6.95 -22.85 0.62
N SER A 154 7.87 -23.77 0.27
CA SER A 154 8.18 -24.17 -1.11
C SER A 154 7.02 -24.82 -1.87
N ASP A 155 6.00 -25.28 -1.16
CA ASP A 155 4.98 -26.19 -1.69
C ASP A 155 3.65 -25.50 -2.03
N PHE A 156 3.50 -24.21 -1.71
CA PHE A 156 2.20 -23.53 -1.76
C PHE A 156 1.73 -23.17 -3.19
N PHE A 157 2.64 -22.85 -4.11
CA PHE A 157 2.32 -22.46 -5.50
C PHE A 157 2.85 -23.42 -6.56
N GLN A 158 3.32 -24.62 -6.19
CA GLN A 158 3.65 -25.61 -7.21
C GLN A 158 2.36 -25.99 -7.96
N PRO A 159 2.30 -25.85 -9.30
CA PRO A 159 1.16 -26.34 -10.05
C PRO A 159 1.03 -27.82 -9.72
N LYS A 160 -0.15 -28.25 -9.26
CA LYS A 160 -0.43 -29.68 -9.14
C LYS A 160 -0.21 -30.29 -10.52
N SER A 161 0.78 -31.17 -10.62
CA SER A 161 1.10 -31.96 -11.82
C SER A 161 -0.09 -32.80 -12.27
#